data_AF-A0A0G0SZG8-F1
#
_entry.id   AF-A0A0G0SZG8-F1
#
_cell.length_a   1.000
_cell.length_b   1.000
_cell.length_c   1.000
_cell.angle_alpha   90.00
_cell.angle_beta   90.00
_cell.angle_gamma   90.00
#
_symmetry.space_group_name_H-M   'P 1'
#
loop_
_entity.id
_entity.type
_entity.pdbx_description
1 polymer ?
#
loop_
_entity_poly.entity_id
_entity_poly.type
_entity_poly.pdbx_seq_one_letter_code
_entity_poly.pdbx_strand_id
1 'polypeptide(L)' 'KRNSGIICMNGASALLIKKGEEIIVMGFELIDKSIKPINILVDKTNSFVKFL' A
#
# COMPACT_ATOMS: atom_id res chain seq x y z
N LYS A 1 10.67 10.85 -1.35
CA LYS A 1 11.28 11.00 -2.69
C LYS A 1 10.36 10.30 -3.70
N ARG A 2 10.04 10.90 -4.85
CA ARG A 2 9.19 10.23 -5.87
C ARG A 2 9.93 9.01 -6.43
N ASN A 3 9.20 7.93 -6.73
CA ASN A 3 9.72 6.67 -7.29
C ASN A 3 10.81 6.00 -6.44
N SER A 4 10.80 6.20 -5.12
CA SER A 4 11.81 5.59 -4.24
C SER A 4 11.44 4.22 -3.69
N GLY A 5 10.20 3.74 -3.90
CA GLY A 5 9.72 2.47 -3.35
C GLY A 5 9.68 2.42 -1.81
N ILE A 6 9.68 3.58 -1.14
CA ILE A 6 9.76 3.62 0.33
C ILE A 6 8.37 3.37 0.90
N ILE A 7 8.26 2.30 1.70
CA ILE A 7 7.16 2.05 2.63
C ILE A 7 7.76 2.05 4.03
N CYS A 8 7.28 2.96 4.88
CA CYS A 8 7.84 3.19 6.21
C CYS A 8 6.72 3.27 7.24
N MET A 9 6.75 2.35 8.21
CA MET A 9 5.86 2.37 9.36
C MET A 9 6.46 3.31 10.41
N ASN A 10 5.73 4.34 10.79
CA ASN A 10 6.19 5.37 11.73
C ASN A 10 5.39 5.32 13.03
N GLY A 11 5.99 5.78 14.13
CA GLY A 11 5.33 5.84 15.43
C GLY A 11 4.91 4.46 15.94
N ALA A 12 3.70 4.37 16.52
CA ALA A 12 3.19 3.13 17.13
C ALA A 12 3.08 1.96 16.13
N SER A 13 2.88 2.22 14.84
CA SER A 13 2.82 1.16 13.82
C SER A 13 4.13 0.37 13.69
N ALA A 14 5.28 1.00 13.97
CA ALA A 14 6.60 0.34 13.95
C ALA A 14 6.80 -0.67 15.09
N LEU A 15 5.97 -0.61 16.15
CA LEU A 15 5.98 -1.62 17.21
C LEU A 15 5.44 -2.95 16.69
N LEU A 16 4.46 -2.91 15.78
CA LEU A 16 3.73 -4.06 15.26
C LEU A 16 4.33 -4.59 13.96
N ILE A 17 4.74 -3.71 13.05
CA ILE A 17 5.20 -4.08 11.72
C ILE A 17 6.69 -3.81 11.59
N LYS A 18 7.45 -4.83 11.17
CA LYS A 18 8.92 -4.76 11.05
C LYS A 18 9.38 -4.64 9.60
N LYS A 19 10.61 -4.16 9.43
CA LYS A 19 11.23 -4.03 8.10
C LYS A 19 11.33 -5.41 7.45
N GLY A 20 10.81 -5.52 6.22
CA GLY A 20 10.84 -6.75 5.43
C GLY A 20 9.53 -7.53 5.42
N GLU A 21 8.56 -7.16 6.27
CA GLU A 21 7.22 -7.74 6.21
C GLU A 21 6.43 -7.21 5.01
N GLU A 22 5.63 -8.08 4.41
CA GLU A 22 4.70 -7.72 3.34
C GLU A 22 3.39 -7.20 3.95
N ILE A 23 2.87 -6.09 3.41
CA ILE A 23 1.64 -5.46 3.88
C ILE A 23 0.70 -5.14 2.72
N ILE A 24 -0.59 -4.99 3.03
CA ILE A 24 -1.59 -4.46 2.10
C ILE A 24 -2.02 -3.08 2.60
N VAL A 25 -1.88 -2.06 1.76
CA VAL A 25 -2.37 -0.71 2.03
C VAL A 25 -3.75 -0.55 1.40
N MET A 26 -4.77 -0.25 2.21
CA MET A 26 -6.15 -0.09 1.76
C MET A 26 -6.68 1.30 2.13
N GLY A 27 -7.41 1.92 1.22
CA GLY A 27 -8.19 3.13 1.47
C GLY A 27 -9.68 2.82 1.33
N PHE A 28 -10.50 3.42 2.19
CA PHE A 28 -11.96 3.26 2.18
C PHE A 28 -12.62 4.63 2.09
N GLU A 29 -13.75 4.69 1.40
CA GLU A 29 -14.57 5.88 1.25
C GLU A 29 -16.05 5.49 1.39
N LEU A 30 -16.84 6.37 2.02
CA LEU A 30 -18.29 6.21 2.06
C LEU A 30 -18.88 6.72 0.74
N ILE A 31 -19.66 5.88 0.08
CA ILE A 31 -20.20 6.14 -1.25
C ILE A 31 -21.68 5.79 -1.31
N ASP A 32 -22.47 6.60 -2.01
CA ASP A 32 -23.90 6.32 -2.24
C ASP A 32 -24.14 5.30 -3.37
N LYS A 33 -23.13 5.08 -4.22
CA LYS A 33 -23.20 4.14 -5.36
C LYS A 33 -21.92 3.32 -5.41
N SER A 34 -22.05 2.04 -5.81
CA SER A 34 -20.92 1.13 -5.92
C SER A 34 -19.85 1.65 -6.90
N ILE A 35 -18.59 1.56 -6.50
CA ILE A 35 -17.42 1.85 -7.34
C ILE A 35 -16.62 0.57 -7.60
N LYS A 36 -15.91 0.54 -8.72
CA LYS A 36 -14.90 -0.48 -8.97
C LYS A 36 -13.62 -0.09 -8.22
N PRO A 37 -13.08 -0.94 -7.31
CA PRO A 37 -11.85 -0.63 -6.60
C PRO A 37 -10.65 -0.62 -7.55
N ILE A 38 -9.63 0.16 -7.20
CA ILE A 38 -8.34 0.19 -7.91
C ILE A 38 -7.35 -0.66 -7.12
N ASN A 39 -6.99 -1.80 -7.69
CA ASN A 39 -5.99 -2.69 -7.10
C ASN A 39 -4.66 -2.49 -7.83
N ILE A 40 -3.60 -2.17 -7.09
CA ILE A 40 -2.25 -1.96 -7.63
C ILE A 40 -1.36 -3.11 -7.16
N LEU A 41 -0.80 -3.87 -8.10
CA LEU A 41 0.24 -4.85 -7.82
C LEU A 41 1.61 -4.20 -7.97
N VAL A 42 2.47 -4.42 -6.98
CA VAL A 42 3.88 -3.98 -6.99
C VAL A 42 4.84 -5.16 -6.92
N ASP A 43 6.09 -4.92 -7.28
CA ASP A 43 7.17 -5.89 -7.13
C ASP A 43 7.87 -5.81 -5.76
N LYS A 44 8.92 -6.63 -5.56
CA LYS A 44 9.72 -6.69 -4.33
C LYS A 44 10.46 -5.38 -3.98
N THR A 45 10.53 -4.44 -4.91
CA THR A 45 11.13 -3.10 -4.72
C THR A 45 10.07 -2.02 -4.55
N ASN A 46 8.79 -2.40 -4.40
CA ASN A 46 7.63 -1.53 -4.36
C ASN A 46 7.45 -0.70 -5.65
N SER A 47 7.88 -1.22 -6.79
CA SER A 47 7.67 -0.62 -8.10
C SER A 47 6.38 -1.15 -8.74
N PHE A 48 5.65 -0.29 -9.44
CA PHE A 48 4.38 -0.65 -10.09
C PHE A 48 4.58 -1.75 -11.14
N VAL A 49 3.71 -2.77 -11.10
CA VAL A 49 3.67 -3.85 -12.10
C VAL A 49 2.45 -3.73 -12.99
N LYS A 50 1.24 -3.76 -12.40
CA LYS A 50 -0.03 -3.68 -13.12
C LYS A 50 -1.21 -3.39 -12.20
N PHE A 51 -2.34 -3.04 -12.80
CA PHE A 51 -3.63 -3.08 -12.14
C PHE A 51 -4.19 -4.51 -12.13
N LEU A 52 -4.94 -4.87 -11.07
CA LEU A 52 -5.66 -6.15 -10.94
C LEU A 52 -7.17 -5.97 -11.14
#